data_AF-A0A8J4SFZ8-F1
#
_entry.id   AF-A0A8J4SFZ8-F1
#
_cell.length_a   1.000
_cell.length_b   1.000
_cell.length_c   1.000
_cell.angle_alpha   90.00
_cell.angle_beta   90.00
_cell.angle_gamma   90.00
#
_symmetry.space_group_name_H-M   'P 1'
#
loop_
_entity.id
_entity.type
_entity.pdbx_description
1 polymer ?
#
loop_
_entity_poly.entity_id
_entity_poly.type
_entity_poly.pdbx_seq_one_letter_code
_entity_poly.pdbx_strand_id
1 'polypeptide(L)'
;MTTVWQRIQLRLAGTTPARRFQEEADVGVAAVLSCFRGLKLNPQNADKDPSELFDEAVGVVGKKKFEKQKEYVQNEISKQLQENFEAVLKMPSEAEKNLPKMSLSGFERTSEVGDTLGISDDFQKLFGFTLDVAESSVSEAEEGVKLRGSASIGSLVALYPGVVYLPEHYKKNEYMKEISNNPFARARFDSVIIDAKNESSTPRNPLAVAHKINHPPSGTPPNVLAFGFEFPPEEPFTTEEYDALIPNRFVKEPSRLSMFGKRTIVHGLAFIAMANIEDDEELFLNYRYNPDRPLPKWYTPVDIESDRAMWK
;
A
#
# COMPACT_ATOMS: atom_id res chain seq x y z
N MET A 1 19.19 -8.76 25.38
CA MET A 1 19.23 -7.40 25.97
C MET A 1 19.77 -6.44 24.91
N THR A 2 18.99 -5.43 24.51
CA THR A 2 19.42 -4.40 23.54
C THR A 2 20.48 -3.48 24.14
N THR A 3 21.57 -3.24 23.41
CA THR A 3 22.68 -2.38 23.87
C THR A 3 22.25 -0.91 23.91
N VAL A 4 22.97 -0.06 24.67
CA VAL A 4 22.72 1.39 24.72
C VAL A 4 22.80 2.02 23.32
N TRP A 5 23.78 1.60 22.52
CA TRP A 5 23.93 2.03 21.12
C TRP A 5 22.73 1.63 20.25
N GLN A 6 22.24 0.39 20.37
CA GLN A 6 21.05 -0.05 19.65
C GLN A 6 19.80 0.76 20.07
N ARG A 7 19.65 1.07 21.35
CA ARG A 7 18.53 1.92 21.82
C ARG A 7 18.58 3.33 21.22
N ILE A 8 19.79 3.91 21.11
CA ILE A 8 19.98 5.22 20.45
C ILE A 8 19.62 5.13 18.97
N GLN A 9 20.08 4.10 18.25
CA GLN A 9 19.75 3.88 16.84
C GLN A 9 18.23 3.73 16.62
N LEU A 10 17.56 2.93 17.45
CA LEU A 10 16.10 2.74 17.36
C LEU A 10 15.35 4.05 17.62
N ARG A 11 15.80 4.86 18.58
CA ARG A 11 15.21 6.17 18.86
C ARG A 11 15.39 7.14 17.69
N LEU A 12 16.57 7.15 17.06
CA LEU A 12 16.83 7.94 15.86
C LEU A 12 15.99 7.49 14.68
N ALA A 13 15.74 6.18 14.56
CA ALA A 13 14.84 5.60 13.57
C ALA A 13 13.35 5.73 13.93
N GLY A 14 13.01 6.41 15.03
CA GLY A 14 11.62 6.63 15.46
C GLY A 14 10.88 5.32 15.77
N THR A 15 11.53 4.32 16.36
CA THR A 15 10.89 3.01 16.60
C THR A 15 11.27 2.40 17.95
N THR A 16 10.55 1.34 18.34
CA THR A 16 10.85 0.52 19.53
C THR A 16 11.47 -0.82 19.08
N PRO A 17 12.14 -1.58 19.96
CA PRO A 17 12.67 -2.91 19.60
C PRO A 17 11.59 -3.86 19.08
N ALA A 18 10.41 -3.86 19.71
CA ALA A 18 9.26 -4.68 19.31
C ALA A 18 8.73 -4.30 17.92
N ARG A 19 8.52 -2.99 17.69
CA ARG A 19 8.10 -2.46 16.38
C ARG A 19 9.14 -2.71 15.29
N ARG A 20 10.43 -2.59 15.60
CA ARG A 20 11.53 -2.90 14.67
C ARG A 20 11.53 -4.38 14.28
N PHE A 21 11.35 -5.28 15.24
CA PHE A 21 11.28 -6.70 14.96
C PHE A 21 10.11 -7.04 14.03
N GLN A 22 8.94 -6.45 14.27
CA GLN A 22 7.80 -6.62 13.39
C GLN A 22 8.05 -6.03 11.99
N GLU A 23 8.68 -4.84 11.90
CA GLU A 23 9.08 -4.26 10.62
C GLU A 23 10.05 -5.17 9.86
N GLU A 24 11.04 -5.75 10.55
CA GLU A 24 11.99 -6.70 9.96
C GLU A 24 11.28 -7.95 9.40
N ALA A 25 10.32 -8.49 10.14
CA ALA A 25 9.51 -9.62 9.69
C ALA A 25 8.66 -9.26 8.46
N ASP A 26 7.93 -8.15 8.50
CA ASP A 26 7.08 -7.70 7.39
C ASP A 26 7.91 -7.37 6.14
N VAL A 27 9.06 -6.70 6.29
CA VAL A 27 9.99 -6.42 5.19
C VAL A 27 10.58 -7.71 4.63
N GLY A 28 10.90 -8.69 5.48
CA GLY A 28 11.36 -10.01 5.04
C GLY A 28 10.32 -10.71 4.17
N VAL A 29 9.05 -10.73 4.60
CA VAL A 29 7.94 -11.28 3.82
C VAL A 29 7.80 -10.53 2.50
N ALA A 30 7.67 -9.20 2.53
CA ALA A 30 7.56 -8.37 1.33
C ALA A 30 8.71 -8.64 0.34
N ALA A 31 9.95 -8.77 0.83
CA ALA A 31 11.11 -9.05 0.00
C ALA A 31 11.06 -10.43 -0.66
N VAL A 32 10.64 -11.47 0.07
CA VAL A 32 10.42 -12.81 -0.50
C VAL A 32 9.34 -12.77 -1.57
N LEU A 33 8.20 -12.12 -1.31
CA LEU A 33 7.09 -12.03 -2.26
C LEU A 33 7.48 -11.27 -3.53
N SER A 34 8.17 -10.13 -3.39
CA SER A 34 8.69 -9.37 -4.52
C SER A 34 9.72 -10.17 -5.33
N CYS A 35 10.61 -10.92 -4.67
CA CYS A 35 11.60 -11.76 -5.33
C CYS A 35 10.94 -12.94 -6.06
N PHE A 36 9.99 -13.59 -5.41
CA PHE A 36 9.21 -14.68 -5.99
C PHE A 36 8.44 -14.24 -7.24
N ARG A 37 7.80 -13.06 -7.16
CA ARG A 37 7.13 -12.44 -8.32
C ARG A 37 8.11 -12.22 -9.47
N GLY A 38 9.27 -11.61 -9.20
CA GLY A 38 10.29 -11.38 -10.22
C GLY A 38 10.80 -12.68 -10.86
N LEU A 39 10.98 -13.73 -10.07
CA LEU A 39 11.37 -15.05 -10.56
C LEU A 39 10.29 -15.67 -11.46
N LYS A 40 9.01 -15.56 -11.07
CA LYS A 40 7.85 -16.07 -11.83
C LYS A 40 7.65 -15.33 -13.15
N LEU A 41 7.91 -14.02 -13.18
CA LEU A 41 7.81 -13.22 -14.40
C LEU A 41 8.99 -13.40 -15.37
N ASN A 42 10.11 -13.99 -14.92
CA ASN A 42 11.25 -14.24 -15.79
C ASN A 42 10.92 -15.37 -16.79
N PRO A 43 10.95 -15.11 -18.11
CA PRO A 43 10.65 -16.13 -19.12
C PRO A 43 11.54 -17.38 -19.03
N GLN A 44 12.76 -17.25 -18.49
CA GLN A 44 13.67 -18.39 -18.29
C GLN A 44 13.18 -19.39 -17.22
N ASN A 45 12.20 -19.00 -16.41
CA ASN A 45 11.63 -19.80 -15.34
C ASN A 45 10.19 -20.28 -15.67
N ALA A 46 9.71 -20.11 -16.90
CA ALA A 46 8.31 -20.38 -17.26
C ALA A 46 7.86 -21.83 -16.95
N ASP A 47 8.76 -22.80 -17.10
CA ASP A 47 8.48 -24.24 -16.86
C ASP A 47 8.87 -24.71 -15.45
N LYS A 48 9.40 -23.84 -14.59
CA LYS A 48 9.81 -24.22 -13.23
C LYS A 48 8.61 -24.32 -12.30
N ASP A 49 8.69 -25.24 -11.33
CA ASP A 49 7.66 -25.40 -10.33
C ASP A 49 7.58 -24.14 -9.41
N PRO A 50 6.37 -23.61 -9.13
CA PRO A 50 6.22 -22.46 -8.25
C PRO A 50 6.81 -22.63 -6.85
N SER A 51 6.81 -23.85 -6.31
CA SER A 51 7.38 -24.09 -4.97
C SER A 51 8.90 -24.00 -5.00
N GLU A 52 9.55 -24.51 -6.05
CA GLU A 52 11.00 -24.37 -6.25
C GLU A 52 11.41 -22.90 -6.38
N LEU A 53 10.63 -22.11 -7.13
CA LEU A 53 10.85 -20.67 -7.27
C LEU A 53 10.66 -19.92 -5.96
N PHE A 54 9.72 -20.34 -5.12
CA PHE A 54 9.50 -19.75 -3.80
C PHE A 54 10.67 -20.06 -2.87
N ASP A 55 11.16 -21.29 -2.85
CA ASP A 55 12.35 -21.69 -2.09
C ASP A 55 13.61 -20.93 -2.55
N GLU A 56 13.75 -20.72 -3.87
CA GLU A 56 14.81 -19.88 -4.43
C GLU A 56 14.70 -18.43 -3.92
N ALA A 57 13.50 -17.85 -3.92
CA ALA A 57 13.25 -16.50 -3.39
C ALA A 57 13.62 -16.38 -1.91
N VAL A 58 13.20 -17.36 -1.08
CA VAL A 58 13.57 -17.44 0.34
C VAL A 58 15.10 -17.52 0.49
N GLY A 59 15.76 -18.35 -0.31
CA GLY A 59 17.23 -18.50 -0.30
C GLY A 59 17.99 -17.24 -0.73
N VAL A 60 17.46 -16.47 -1.67
CA VAL A 60 18.05 -15.19 -2.13
C VAL A 60 17.86 -14.10 -1.08
N VAL A 61 16.66 -13.97 -0.54
CA VAL A 61 16.31 -12.91 0.42
C VAL A 61 16.87 -13.16 1.81
N GLY A 62 16.89 -14.42 2.26
CA GLY A 62 17.43 -14.81 3.57
C GLY A 62 18.93 -14.54 3.74
N LYS A 63 19.68 -14.38 2.64
CA LYS A 63 21.10 -13.99 2.65
C LYS A 63 21.30 -12.47 2.82
N LYS A 64 20.25 -11.66 2.65
CA LYS A 64 20.30 -10.19 2.73
C LYS A 64 20.02 -9.74 4.16
N LYS A 65 20.71 -8.68 4.60
CA LYS A 65 20.37 -7.97 5.83
C LYS A 65 19.09 -7.14 5.64
N PHE A 66 18.42 -6.80 6.74
CA PHE A 66 17.19 -6.01 6.76
C PHE A 66 17.22 -4.79 5.83
N GLU A 67 18.26 -3.96 5.88
CA GLU A 67 18.37 -2.75 5.07
C GLU A 67 18.40 -3.06 3.57
N LYS A 68 19.05 -4.17 3.19
CA LYS A 68 19.10 -4.65 1.80
C LYS A 68 17.81 -5.32 1.36
N GLN A 69 17.06 -5.91 2.28
CA GLN A 69 15.70 -6.40 2.00
C GLN A 69 14.75 -5.21 1.79
N LYS A 70 14.81 -4.20 2.67
CA LYS A 70 13.99 -2.98 2.55
C LYS A 70 14.28 -2.20 1.27
N GLU A 71 15.56 -2.01 0.93
CA GLU A 71 15.99 -1.40 -0.33
C GLU A 71 15.50 -2.21 -1.55
N TYR A 72 15.56 -3.54 -1.48
CA TYR A 72 15.07 -4.40 -2.55
C TYR A 72 13.56 -4.23 -2.78
N VAL A 73 12.75 -4.28 -1.72
CA VAL A 73 11.29 -4.07 -1.80
C VAL A 73 10.97 -2.66 -2.31
N GLN A 74 11.64 -1.64 -1.77
CA GLN A 74 11.50 -0.26 -2.22
C GLN A 74 11.72 -0.14 -3.74
N ASN A 75 12.80 -0.71 -4.27
CA ASN A 75 13.10 -0.65 -5.69
C ASN A 75 12.08 -1.41 -6.55
N GLU A 76 11.61 -2.57 -6.08
CA GLU A 76 10.64 -3.36 -6.83
C GLU A 76 9.26 -2.70 -6.86
N ILE A 77 8.83 -2.11 -5.75
CA ILE A 77 7.59 -1.31 -5.70
C ILE A 77 7.73 -0.06 -6.55
N SER A 78 8.87 0.63 -6.55
CA SER A 78 9.09 1.82 -7.40
C SER A 78 8.91 1.50 -8.88
N LYS A 79 9.41 0.36 -9.37
CA LYS A 79 9.21 -0.07 -10.77
C LYS A 79 7.74 -0.29 -11.09
N GLN A 80 7.04 -1.07 -10.25
CA GLN A 80 5.61 -1.33 -10.44
C GLN A 80 4.82 -0.03 -10.40
N LEU A 81 5.10 0.84 -9.43
CA LEU A 81 4.44 2.14 -9.32
C LEU A 81 4.66 3.03 -10.55
N GLN A 82 5.87 3.02 -11.11
CA GLN A 82 6.17 3.75 -12.35
C GLN A 82 5.30 3.24 -13.51
N GLU A 83 5.25 1.92 -13.72
CA GLU A 83 4.38 1.29 -14.74
C GLU A 83 2.91 1.68 -14.54
N ASN A 84 2.46 1.74 -13.28
CA ASN A 84 1.08 2.10 -12.93
C ASN A 84 0.79 3.55 -13.27
N PHE A 85 1.70 4.47 -12.91
CA PHE A 85 1.52 5.90 -13.20
C PHE A 85 1.54 6.15 -14.71
N GLU A 86 2.44 5.49 -15.44
CA GLU A 86 2.44 5.50 -16.89
C GLU A 86 1.11 5.01 -17.49
N ALA A 87 0.55 3.92 -16.95
CA ALA A 87 -0.73 3.40 -17.41
C ALA A 87 -1.86 4.42 -17.17
N VAL A 88 -1.93 5.04 -15.99
CA VAL A 88 -2.91 6.10 -15.65
C VAL A 88 -2.75 7.31 -16.58
N LEU A 89 -1.53 7.75 -16.86
CA LEU A 89 -1.26 8.93 -17.71
C LEU A 89 -1.56 8.67 -19.19
N LYS A 90 -1.42 7.43 -19.67
CA LYS A 90 -1.75 7.04 -21.05
C LYS A 90 -3.27 6.91 -21.27
N MET A 91 -4.10 7.09 -20.24
CA MET A 91 -5.54 6.99 -20.38
C MET A 91 -6.12 8.20 -21.08
N PRO A 92 -7.12 8.00 -21.95
CA PRO A 92 -7.87 9.12 -22.51
C PRO A 92 -8.50 9.91 -21.38
N SER A 93 -8.14 11.19 -21.27
CA SER A 93 -8.79 12.09 -20.32
C SER A 93 -10.29 12.20 -20.62
N GLU A 94 -11.13 12.55 -19.64
CA GLU A 94 -12.57 12.77 -19.87
C GLU A 94 -12.86 13.76 -21.02
N ALA A 95 -11.93 14.69 -21.28
CA ALA A 95 -12.03 15.64 -22.39
C ALA A 95 -11.93 14.96 -23.78
N GLU A 96 -11.22 13.83 -23.89
CA GLU A 96 -11.09 13.07 -25.14
C GLU A 96 -12.28 12.13 -25.36
N LYS A 97 -12.94 11.67 -24.29
CA LYS A 97 -14.15 10.82 -24.35
C LYS A 97 -15.39 11.61 -24.81
N ASN A 98 -15.41 12.92 -24.58
CA ASN A 98 -16.51 13.82 -24.97
C ASN A 98 -16.40 14.37 -26.40
N LEU A 99 -15.44 13.92 -27.22
CA LEU A 99 -15.49 14.16 -28.66
C LEU A 99 -16.69 13.39 -29.25
N PRO A 100 -17.59 14.04 -30.00
CA PRO A 100 -18.76 13.37 -30.54
C PRO A 100 -18.32 12.29 -31.54
N LYS A 101 -18.28 11.04 -31.08
CA LYS A 101 -18.20 9.88 -31.98
C LYS A 101 -19.53 9.80 -32.72
N MET A 102 -19.49 9.94 -34.04
CA MET A 102 -20.65 9.68 -34.90
C MET A 102 -21.18 8.28 -34.59
N SER A 103 -22.43 8.21 -34.10
CA SER A 103 -23.11 6.96 -33.79
C SER A 103 -23.57 6.28 -35.08
N LEU A 104 -23.12 5.05 -35.28
CA LEU A 104 -23.69 4.10 -36.24
C LEU A 104 -24.18 2.88 -35.44
N SER A 105 -25.50 2.75 -35.41
CA SER A 105 -26.31 1.55 -35.17
C SER A 105 -26.08 0.74 -33.88
N GLY A 106 -26.99 0.96 -32.92
CA GLY A 106 -27.92 -0.06 -32.41
C GLY A 106 -27.37 -1.40 -31.95
N PHE A 107 -27.07 -1.50 -30.65
CA PHE A 107 -27.36 -2.67 -29.80
C PHE A 107 -27.30 -2.20 -28.34
N GLU A 108 -28.44 -2.21 -27.65
CA GLU A 108 -28.51 -1.98 -26.20
C GLU A 108 -27.98 -3.22 -25.46
N ARG A 109 -27.04 -3.00 -24.54
CA ARG A 109 -26.89 -3.82 -23.34
C ARG A 109 -27.08 -2.90 -22.13
N THR A 110 -28.18 -3.09 -21.44
CA THR A 110 -28.45 -2.51 -20.14
C THR A 110 -27.71 -3.30 -19.07
N SER A 111 -26.68 -2.68 -18.48
CA SER A 111 -26.15 -3.00 -17.16
C SER A 111 -25.63 -1.71 -16.54
N GLU A 112 -26.57 -0.89 -16.07
CA GLU A 112 -26.28 0.33 -15.33
C GLU A 112 -25.47 -0.03 -14.07
N VAL A 113 -24.40 0.77 -13.85
CA VAL A 113 -23.47 0.89 -12.70
C VAL A 113 -21.97 0.75 -13.08
N GLY A 114 -21.61 0.35 -14.31
CA GLY A 114 -20.20 0.35 -14.77
C GLY A 114 -19.72 1.62 -15.49
N ASP A 115 -20.63 2.52 -15.87
CA ASP A 115 -20.39 3.47 -16.97
C ASP A 115 -19.88 4.86 -16.56
N THR A 116 -19.60 5.13 -15.28
CA THR A 116 -19.26 6.52 -14.89
C THR A 116 -17.82 6.93 -15.21
N LEU A 117 -16.92 6.03 -15.57
CA LEU A 117 -15.49 6.40 -15.72
C LEU A 117 -14.77 5.81 -16.94
N GLY A 118 -15.20 4.67 -17.50
CA GLY A 118 -14.43 3.97 -18.56
C GLY A 118 -12.94 3.78 -18.20
N ILE A 119 -12.64 3.75 -16.90
CA ILE A 119 -11.31 3.48 -16.32
C ILE A 119 -11.12 1.95 -16.23
N SER A 120 -12.20 1.20 -15.95
CA SER A 120 -12.17 -0.25 -15.78
C SER A 120 -11.57 -1.00 -16.98
N ASP A 121 -12.17 -0.87 -18.16
CA ASP A 121 -11.86 -1.76 -19.29
C ASP A 121 -10.47 -1.55 -19.90
N ASP A 122 -9.94 -0.33 -19.86
CA ASP A 122 -8.63 -0.03 -20.45
C ASP A 122 -7.49 -0.12 -19.42
N PHE A 123 -7.75 0.18 -18.14
CA PHE A 123 -6.78 -0.07 -17.05
C PHE A 123 -6.59 -1.56 -16.81
N GLN A 124 -7.66 -2.35 -16.82
CA GLN A 124 -7.55 -3.80 -16.68
C GLN A 124 -6.77 -4.44 -17.84
N LYS A 125 -6.90 -3.92 -19.07
CA LYS A 125 -6.10 -4.39 -20.23
C LYS A 125 -4.61 -4.05 -20.12
N LEU A 126 -4.27 -2.88 -19.55
CA LEU A 126 -2.88 -2.42 -19.43
C LEU A 126 -2.18 -2.96 -18.19
N PHE A 127 -2.92 -3.14 -17.09
CA PHE A 127 -2.37 -3.38 -15.76
C PHE A 127 -2.86 -4.68 -15.11
N GLY A 128 -3.87 -5.33 -15.68
CA GLY A 128 -4.41 -6.61 -15.21
C GLY A 128 -5.51 -6.48 -14.15
N PHE A 129 -5.61 -5.34 -13.44
CA PHE A 129 -6.69 -5.09 -12.49
C PHE A 129 -7.01 -3.61 -12.26
N THR A 130 -8.22 -3.27 -11.78
CA THR A 130 -8.56 -1.99 -11.14
C THR A 130 -8.96 -2.20 -9.68
N LEU A 131 -9.05 -1.11 -8.90
CA LEU A 131 -9.66 -1.12 -7.58
C LEU A 131 -11.02 -0.43 -7.63
N ASP A 132 -11.97 -1.01 -6.91
CA ASP A 132 -13.34 -0.52 -6.79
C ASP A 132 -13.69 -0.38 -5.32
N VAL A 133 -14.18 0.80 -4.92
CA VAL A 133 -14.68 1.02 -3.55
C VAL A 133 -16.16 0.74 -3.58
N ALA A 134 -16.56 -0.38 -2.98
CA ALA A 134 -17.92 -0.90 -3.04
C ALA A 134 -18.37 -1.41 -1.67
N GLU A 135 -19.61 -1.88 -1.56
CA GLU A 135 -20.14 -2.50 -0.34
C GLU A 135 -19.22 -3.65 0.13
N SER A 136 -18.83 -3.60 1.41
CA SER A 136 -17.93 -4.60 1.99
C SER A 136 -18.66 -5.92 2.26
N SER A 137 -17.93 -7.03 2.16
CA SER A 137 -18.40 -8.33 2.65
C SER A 137 -18.34 -8.45 4.18
N VAL A 138 -17.67 -7.52 4.86
CA VAL A 138 -17.54 -7.52 6.32
C VAL A 138 -18.77 -6.89 6.96
N SER A 139 -19.37 -7.61 7.91
CA SER A 139 -20.51 -7.11 8.66
C SER A 139 -20.16 -5.81 9.40
N GLU A 140 -21.04 -4.82 9.33
CA GLU A 140 -20.86 -3.47 9.89
C GLU A 140 -19.77 -2.61 9.21
N ALA A 141 -19.06 -3.13 8.20
CA ALA A 141 -18.25 -2.31 7.31
C ALA A 141 -19.14 -1.78 6.17
N GLU A 142 -19.25 -0.46 6.04
CA GLU A 142 -20.04 0.16 4.97
C GLU A 142 -19.41 -0.09 3.59
N GLU A 143 -18.16 0.35 3.41
CA GLU A 143 -17.41 0.21 2.17
C GLU A 143 -16.15 -0.64 2.39
N GLY A 144 -15.70 -1.29 1.33
CA GLY A 144 -14.44 -2.02 1.22
C GLY A 144 -13.79 -1.81 -0.14
N VAL A 145 -12.56 -2.29 -0.31
CA VAL A 145 -11.86 -2.22 -1.60
C VAL A 145 -11.87 -3.59 -2.24
N LYS A 146 -12.50 -3.69 -3.41
CA LYS A 146 -12.48 -4.89 -4.24
C LYS A 146 -11.50 -4.73 -5.40
N LEU A 147 -10.87 -5.83 -5.76
CA LEU A 147 -10.04 -5.91 -6.95
C LEU A 147 -10.89 -6.39 -8.14
N ARG A 148 -10.81 -5.72 -9.28
CA ARG A 148 -11.43 -6.16 -10.54
C ARG A 148 -10.33 -6.63 -11.48
N GLY A 149 -10.37 -7.85 -11.98
CA GLY A 149 -9.29 -8.49 -12.72
C GLY A 149 -8.46 -9.42 -11.85
N SER A 150 -7.13 -9.41 -11.99
CA SER A 150 -6.29 -10.26 -11.15
C SER A 150 -4.96 -9.59 -10.82
N ALA A 151 -4.50 -9.78 -9.59
CA ALA A 151 -3.16 -9.38 -9.16
C ALA A 151 -2.41 -10.59 -8.63
N SER A 152 -1.21 -10.83 -9.19
CA SER A 152 -0.35 -11.89 -8.70
C SER A 152 0.24 -11.56 -7.32
N ILE A 153 0.56 -12.58 -6.55
CA ILE A 153 1.34 -12.43 -5.31
C ILE A 153 2.60 -11.56 -5.52
N GLY A 154 2.89 -10.67 -4.56
CA GLY A 154 3.99 -9.71 -4.62
C GLY A 154 3.73 -8.45 -5.45
N SER A 155 2.53 -8.29 -6.02
CA SER A 155 2.17 -7.09 -6.78
C SER A 155 1.83 -5.92 -5.85
N LEU A 156 2.21 -4.71 -6.24
CA LEU A 156 1.69 -3.47 -5.66
C LEU A 156 0.22 -3.34 -6.06
N VAL A 157 -0.68 -3.35 -5.08
CA VAL A 157 -2.13 -3.29 -5.33
C VAL A 157 -2.77 -1.97 -4.94
N ALA A 158 -2.31 -1.28 -3.89
CA ALA A 158 -2.90 -0.03 -3.43
C ALA A 158 -1.90 0.90 -2.74
N LEU A 159 -2.27 2.16 -2.59
CA LEU A 159 -1.55 3.20 -1.86
C LEU A 159 -2.47 3.81 -0.79
N TYR A 160 -1.91 4.10 0.38
CA TYR A 160 -2.62 4.85 1.42
C TYR A 160 -2.52 6.36 1.12
N PRO A 161 -3.62 7.03 0.74
CA PRO A 161 -3.58 8.46 0.48
C PRO A 161 -3.47 9.25 1.79
N GLY A 162 -3.18 10.54 1.65
CA GLY A 162 -3.44 11.49 2.71
C GLY A 162 -2.24 12.27 3.21
N VAL A 163 -2.49 12.99 4.30
CA VAL A 163 -1.59 13.97 4.86
C VAL A 163 -0.53 13.30 5.73
N VAL A 164 0.73 13.63 5.47
CA VAL A 164 1.90 13.03 6.13
C VAL A 164 2.38 13.92 7.27
N TYR A 165 2.49 13.30 8.45
CA TYR A 165 2.99 13.88 9.68
C TYR A 165 4.30 13.19 10.07
N LEU A 166 5.38 13.97 10.13
CA LEU A 166 6.66 13.50 10.63
C LEU A 166 6.74 13.65 12.16
N PRO A 167 7.63 12.92 12.84
CA PRO A 167 7.84 13.06 14.29
C PRO A 167 8.08 14.49 14.78
N GLU A 168 8.66 15.37 13.97
CA GLU A 168 8.85 16.77 14.35
C GLU A 168 7.53 17.57 14.42
N HIS A 169 6.50 17.16 13.67
CA HIS A 169 5.19 17.81 13.61
C HIS A 169 4.39 17.59 14.89
N TYR A 170 4.66 16.49 15.62
CA TYR A 170 3.98 16.13 16.87
C TYR A 170 4.18 17.14 18.01
N LYS A 171 5.15 18.04 17.88
CA LYS A 171 5.36 19.12 18.86
C LYS A 171 4.24 20.17 18.82
N LYS A 172 3.47 20.24 17.73
CA LYS A 172 2.32 21.14 17.62
C LYS A 172 1.05 20.46 18.10
N ASN A 173 0.41 21.05 19.11
CA ASN A 173 -0.83 20.52 19.68
C ASN A 173 -1.97 20.36 18.67
N GLU A 174 -2.06 21.26 17.68
CA GLU A 174 -3.07 21.19 16.61
C GLU A 174 -2.92 19.89 15.80
N TYR A 175 -1.71 19.61 15.30
CA TYR A 175 -1.44 18.40 14.53
C TYR A 175 -1.61 17.13 15.36
N MET A 176 -1.19 17.16 16.62
CA MET A 176 -1.42 16.02 17.52
C MET A 176 -2.89 15.73 17.74
N LYS A 177 -3.73 16.76 17.87
CA LYS A 177 -5.18 16.57 18.01
C LYS A 177 -5.79 15.96 16.76
N GLU A 178 -5.37 16.38 15.57
CA GLU A 178 -5.90 15.86 14.30
C GLU A 178 -5.63 14.36 14.13
N ILE A 179 -4.40 13.91 14.46
CA ILE A 179 -4.00 12.50 14.28
C ILE A 179 -4.35 11.60 15.46
N SER A 180 -4.77 12.17 16.60
CA SER A 180 -5.15 11.40 17.78
C SER A 180 -6.59 10.92 17.68
N ASN A 181 -6.84 9.64 18.02
CA ASN A 181 -8.17 9.01 17.93
C ASN A 181 -8.80 9.10 16.52
N ASN A 182 -7.96 9.19 15.49
CA ASN A 182 -8.39 9.23 14.11
C ASN A 182 -8.30 7.82 13.50
N PRO A 183 -9.42 7.20 13.11
CA PRO A 183 -9.42 5.84 12.54
C PRO A 183 -8.72 5.75 11.18
N PHE A 184 -8.55 6.89 10.49
CA PHE A 184 -7.86 6.98 9.20
C PHE A 184 -6.37 7.34 9.34
N ALA A 185 -5.88 7.57 10.56
CA ALA A 185 -4.46 7.80 10.82
C ALA A 185 -3.72 6.47 10.96
N ARG A 186 -2.76 6.21 10.07
CA ARG A 186 -1.91 5.01 10.10
C ARG A 186 -0.48 5.37 10.43
N ALA A 187 0.06 4.74 11.49
CA ALA A 187 1.43 4.91 11.91
C ALA A 187 2.34 3.86 11.26
N ARG A 188 3.36 4.32 10.53
CA ARG A 188 4.48 3.52 10.06
C ARG A 188 5.39 3.10 11.22
N PHE A 189 6.29 2.16 10.96
CA PHE A 189 7.24 1.68 11.97
C PHE A 189 8.31 2.70 12.36
N ASP A 190 8.55 3.71 11.51
CA ASP A 190 9.47 4.84 11.73
C ASP A 190 8.81 6.07 12.37
N SER A 191 7.62 5.87 12.95
CA SER A 191 6.79 6.91 13.57
C SER A 191 6.30 8.00 12.62
N VAL A 192 6.33 7.81 11.31
CA VAL A 192 5.57 8.67 10.38
C VAL A 192 4.09 8.28 10.44
N ILE A 193 3.19 9.26 10.47
CA ILE A 193 1.74 9.04 10.43
C ILE A 193 1.18 9.59 9.12
N ILE A 194 0.32 8.81 8.47
CA ILE A 194 -0.43 9.22 7.27
C ILE A 194 -1.92 9.23 7.62
N ASP A 195 -2.57 10.38 7.41
CA ASP A 195 -3.98 10.60 7.71
C ASP A 195 -4.81 10.75 6.43
N ALA A 196 -5.71 9.79 6.21
CA ALA A 196 -6.60 9.74 5.05
C ALA A 196 -8.03 10.25 5.30
N LYS A 197 -8.31 10.88 6.45
CA LYS A 197 -9.67 11.25 6.89
C LYS A 197 -10.48 12.08 5.87
N ASN A 198 -9.80 12.91 5.07
CA ASN A 198 -10.44 13.79 4.09
C ASN A 198 -10.22 13.31 2.63
N GLU A 199 -9.76 12.08 2.44
CA GLU A 199 -9.47 11.53 1.11
C GLU A 199 -10.75 10.96 0.48
N SER A 200 -10.80 11.00 -0.86
CA SER A 200 -11.97 10.56 -1.65
C SER A 200 -11.94 9.06 -1.91
N SER A 201 -13.11 8.43 -2.04
CA SER A 201 -13.27 7.09 -2.60
C SER A 201 -13.04 7.04 -4.12
N THR A 202 -13.03 8.18 -4.81
CA THR A 202 -12.77 8.32 -6.26
C THR A 202 -11.56 9.23 -6.53
N PRO A 203 -10.35 8.85 -6.09
CA PRO A 203 -9.14 9.66 -6.25
C PRO A 203 -8.68 9.73 -7.71
N ARG A 204 -7.89 10.75 -8.04
CA ARG A 204 -7.22 10.88 -9.37
C ARG A 204 -6.30 9.70 -9.66
N ASN A 205 -5.56 9.24 -8.64
CA ASN A 205 -4.79 8.02 -8.73
C ASN A 205 -5.68 6.84 -8.28
N PRO A 206 -6.09 5.94 -9.18
CA PRO A 206 -7.03 4.85 -8.86
C PRO A 206 -6.50 3.85 -7.82
N LEU A 207 -5.19 3.84 -7.54
CA LEU A 207 -4.61 3.00 -6.50
C LEU A 207 -4.74 3.61 -5.09
N ALA A 208 -5.08 4.89 -4.99
CA ALA A 208 -5.04 5.67 -3.75
C ALA A 208 -6.29 5.50 -2.86
N VAL A 209 -6.78 4.27 -2.74
CA VAL A 209 -8.00 3.94 -1.96
C VAL A 209 -7.72 3.04 -0.76
N ALA A 210 -6.44 2.82 -0.38
CA ALA A 210 -6.11 1.86 0.68
C ALA A 210 -6.65 2.22 2.08
N HIS A 211 -7.12 3.45 2.27
CA HIS A 211 -7.82 3.89 3.48
C HIS A 211 -9.21 3.25 3.67
N LYS A 212 -9.72 2.58 2.64
CA LYS A 212 -10.96 1.80 2.64
C LYS A 212 -10.73 0.29 2.76
N ILE A 213 -9.48 -0.17 2.77
CA ILE A 213 -9.16 -1.61 2.93
C ILE A 213 -9.48 -2.01 4.37
N ASN A 214 -10.41 -2.95 4.53
CA ASN A 214 -10.90 -3.39 5.82
C ASN A 214 -9.97 -4.37 6.53
N HIS A 215 -10.26 -4.58 7.81
CA HIS A 215 -9.75 -5.73 8.54
C HIS A 215 -10.48 -6.99 8.07
N PRO A 216 -9.81 -8.15 7.92
CA PRO A 216 -10.53 -9.37 7.57
C PRO A 216 -11.54 -9.77 8.65
N PRO A 217 -12.66 -10.40 8.26
CA PRO A 217 -13.57 -11.02 9.21
C PRO A 217 -12.92 -12.25 9.88
N SER A 218 -13.49 -12.69 11.00
CA SER A 218 -12.99 -13.86 11.73
C SER A 218 -12.89 -15.09 10.84
N GLY A 219 -11.71 -15.72 10.81
CA GLY A 219 -11.44 -16.93 10.01
C GLY A 219 -10.93 -16.65 8.59
N THR A 220 -10.94 -15.40 8.14
CA THR A 220 -10.37 -15.00 6.85
C THR A 220 -8.96 -14.44 7.05
N PRO A 221 -7.96 -14.88 6.28
CA PRO A 221 -6.63 -14.30 6.36
C PRO A 221 -6.60 -12.92 5.67
N PRO A 222 -5.73 -11.99 6.13
CA PRO A 222 -5.40 -10.82 5.32
C PRO A 222 -4.74 -11.27 4.00
N ASN A 223 -4.98 -10.54 2.92
CA ASN A 223 -4.38 -10.79 1.60
C ASN A 223 -3.50 -9.64 1.11
N VAL A 224 -3.35 -8.56 1.90
CA VAL A 224 -2.40 -7.48 1.63
C VAL A 224 -1.51 -7.15 2.83
N LEU A 225 -0.26 -6.75 2.54
CA LEU A 225 0.73 -6.29 3.51
C LEU A 225 1.07 -4.82 3.27
N ALA A 226 1.03 -4.01 4.33
CA ALA A 226 1.45 -2.61 4.26
C ALA A 226 2.98 -2.49 4.37
N PHE A 227 3.60 -1.76 3.46
CA PHE A 227 5.02 -1.46 3.42
C PHE A 227 5.26 0.05 3.47
N GLY A 228 6.17 0.49 4.35
CA GLY A 228 6.59 1.89 4.42
C GLY A 228 7.40 2.26 3.18
N PHE A 229 6.76 2.92 2.22
CA PHE A 229 7.34 3.29 0.93
C PHE A 229 7.83 4.74 0.94
N GLU A 230 8.93 5.01 0.27
CA GLU A 230 9.43 6.37 0.05
C GLU A 230 9.25 6.73 -1.43
N PHE A 231 8.54 7.81 -1.75
CA PHE A 231 8.43 8.23 -3.15
C PHE A 231 9.81 8.72 -3.65
N PRO A 232 10.36 8.15 -4.74
CA PRO A 232 11.71 8.47 -5.19
C PRO A 232 11.84 9.94 -5.60
N PRO A 233 12.93 10.64 -5.24
CA PRO A 233 13.18 12.04 -5.62
C PRO A 233 13.91 12.17 -6.96
N GLU A 234 13.89 11.13 -7.79
CA GLU A 234 14.44 11.12 -9.13
C GLU A 234 13.31 11.05 -10.17
N GLU A 235 13.61 11.45 -11.41
CA GLU A 235 12.70 11.21 -12.54
C GLU A 235 12.38 9.72 -12.69
N PRO A 236 11.14 9.36 -13.08
CA PRO A 236 10.07 10.26 -13.49
C PRO A 236 9.21 10.82 -12.34
N PHE A 237 9.41 10.41 -11.08
CA PHE A 237 8.53 10.78 -9.97
C PHE A 237 8.50 12.29 -9.65
N THR A 238 9.52 13.03 -10.08
CA THR A 238 9.60 14.49 -9.92
C THR A 238 8.99 15.29 -11.07
N THR A 239 8.49 14.65 -12.14
CA THR A 239 7.77 15.40 -13.19
C THR A 239 6.39 15.81 -12.71
N GLU A 240 5.84 16.88 -13.29
CA GLU A 240 4.54 17.43 -12.87
C GLU A 240 3.40 16.39 -13.00
N GLU A 241 3.45 15.55 -14.04
CA GLU A 241 2.43 14.54 -14.29
C GLU A 241 2.46 13.41 -13.26
N TYR A 242 3.66 12.98 -12.87
CA TYR A 242 3.86 11.93 -11.85
C TYR A 242 3.59 12.45 -10.45
N ASP A 243 4.09 13.64 -10.11
CA ASP A 243 3.87 14.29 -8.82
C ASP A 243 2.37 14.44 -8.54
N ALA A 244 1.58 14.79 -9.57
CA ALA A 244 0.13 14.91 -9.46
C ALA A 244 -0.61 13.58 -9.23
N LEU A 245 0.06 12.43 -9.39
CA LEU A 245 -0.46 11.10 -9.06
C LEU A 245 0.02 10.60 -7.68
N ILE A 246 0.98 11.28 -7.04
CA ILE A 246 1.42 10.95 -5.67
C ILE A 246 0.29 11.35 -4.70
N PRO A 247 -0.32 10.39 -3.98
CA PRO A 247 -1.51 10.66 -3.17
C PRO A 247 -1.17 11.18 -1.76
N ASN A 248 0.10 11.54 -1.53
CA ASN A 248 0.59 11.94 -0.22
C ASN A 248 1.21 13.32 -0.28
N ARG A 249 1.02 14.10 0.78
CA ARG A 249 1.62 15.43 0.94
C ARG A 249 1.91 15.68 2.40
N PHE A 250 2.99 16.40 2.70
CA PHE A 250 3.25 16.78 4.08
C PHE A 250 2.22 17.78 4.60
N VAL A 251 1.86 17.69 5.88
CA VAL A 251 1.08 18.75 6.56
C VAL A 251 1.84 20.09 6.55
N LYS A 252 3.17 20.01 6.58
CA LYS A 252 4.10 21.12 6.49
C LYS A 252 5.42 20.58 5.93
N GLU A 253 6.06 21.36 5.08
CA GLU A 253 7.39 21.03 4.56
C GLU A 253 8.37 20.66 5.68
N PRO A 254 9.06 19.52 5.54
CA PRO A 254 9.90 18.99 6.58
C PRO A 254 11.20 19.79 6.72
N SER A 255 11.75 19.83 7.93
CA SER A 255 13.04 20.46 8.15
C SER A 255 14.18 19.65 7.50
N ARG A 256 15.27 20.32 7.12
CA ARG A 256 16.49 19.65 6.62
C ARG A 256 17.02 18.58 7.59
N LEU A 257 16.80 18.77 8.89
CA LEU A 257 17.20 17.81 9.91
C LEU A 257 16.33 16.54 9.86
N SER A 258 15.02 16.69 9.67
CA SER A 258 14.10 15.56 9.55
C SER A 258 14.22 14.80 8.24
N MET A 259 14.70 15.48 7.19
CA MET A 259 15.06 14.84 5.90
C MET A 259 16.53 14.40 5.84
N PHE A 260 17.31 14.50 6.93
CA PHE A 260 18.73 14.18 6.88
C PHE A 260 18.94 12.69 6.53
N GLY A 261 19.60 12.44 5.40
CA GLY A 261 19.82 11.10 4.86
C GLY A 261 18.59 10.47 4.19
N LYS A 262 17.41 11.11 4.24
CA LYS A 262 16.20 10.70 3.54
C LYS A 262 16.08 11.50 2.25
N ARG A 263 16.34 10.83 1.13
CA ARG A 263 16.10 11.36 -0.21
C ARG A 263 14.76 10.81 -0.68
N THR A 264 13.68 11.54 -0.43
CA THR A 264 12.32 11.18 -0.85
C THR A 264 11.51 12.45 -1.08
N ILE A 265 10.54 12.38 -2.01
CA ILE A 265 9.54 13.43 -2.21
C ILE A 265 8.63 13.49 -0.98
N VAL A 266 8.07 12.35 -0.59
CA VAL A 266 7.15 12.20 0.53
C VAL A 266 7.11 10.74 1.00
N HIS A 267 6.75 10.54 2.26
CA HIS A 267 6.60 9.20 2.83
C HIS A 267 5.21 8.64 2.47
N GLY A 268 5.16 7.42 1.95
CA GLY A 268 3.92 6.70 1.61
C GLY A 268 3.73 5.40 2.38
N LEU A 269 2.60 4.75 2.12
CA LEU A 269 2.32 3.37 2.50
C LEU A 269 1.81 2.64 1.25
N ALA A 270 2.57 1.63 0.82
CA ALA A 270 2.26 0.78 -0.32
C ALA A 270 1.71 -0.57 0.17
N PHE A 271 0.74 -1.12 -0.55
CA PHE A 271 0.11 -2.39 -0.20
C PHE A 271 0.50 -3.46 -1.20
N ILE A 272 1.07 -4.54 -0.71
CA ILE A 272 1.61 -5.64 -1.51
C ILE A 272 0.68 -6.85 -1.34
N ALA A 273 0.30 -7.48 -2.46
CA ALA A 273 -0.48 -8.71 -2.45
C ALA A 273 0.29 -9.87 -1.78
N MET A 274 -0.31 -10.52 -0.79
CA MET A 274 0.25 -11.69 -0.08
C MET A 274 -0.17 -13.03 -0.68
N ALA A 275 -1.14 -13.02 -1.59
CA ALA A 275 -1.60 -14.14 -2.37
C ALA A 275 -1.90 -13.67 -3.81
N ASN A 276 -2.25 -14.58 -4.71
CA ASN A 276 -2.97 -14.14 -5.91
C ASN A 276 -4.34 -13.63 -5.46
N ILE A 277 -4.75 -12.49 -5.99
CA ILE A 277 -6.04 -11.87 -5.72
C ILE A 277 -6.82 -11.95 -7.03
N GLU A 278 -7.96 -12.62 -6.98
CA GLU A 278 -8.83 -12.87 -8.13
C GLU A 278 -9.91 -11.79 -8.28
N ASP A 279 -10.68 -11.87 -9.36
CA ASP A 279 -11.72 -10.88 -9.69
C ASP A 279 -12.82 -10.85 -8.62
N ASP A 280 -13.25 -9.65 -8.25
CA ASP A 280 -14.23 -9.35 -7.19
C ASP A 280 -13.78 -9.70 -5.76
N GLU A 281 -12.54 -10.14 -5.55
CA GLU A 281 -12.01 -10.37 -4.20
C GLU A 281 -11.79 -9.04 -3.44
N GLU A 282 -12.21 -9.02 -2.17
CA GLU A 282 -12.00 -7.88 -1.27
C GLU A 282 -10.59 -7.92 -0.67
N LEU A 283 -9.96 -6.74 -0.60
CA LEU A 283 -8.66 -6.56 0.02
C LEU A 283 -8.81 -6.44 1.54
N PHE A 284 -7.95 -7.16 2.27
CA PHE A 284 -7.96 -7.24 3.72
C PHE A 284 -6.57 -7.01 4.32
N LEU A 285 -6.50 -6.03 5.22
CA LEU A 285 -5.31 -5.64 5.97
C LEU A 285 -5.43 -6.10 7.41
N ASN A 286 -4.39 -6.75 7.94
CA ASN A 286 -4.30 -6.93 9.39
C ASN A 286 -4.04 -5.58 10.08
N TYR A 287 -5.02 -5.07 10.84
CA TYR A 287 -4.93 -3.77 11.51
C TYR A 287 -4.04 -3.78 12.76
N ARG A 288 -3.76 -4.95 13.33
CA ARG A 288 -2.89 -5.16 14.49
C ARG A 288 -3.18 -4.19 15.65
N TYR A 289 -4.43 -4.15 16.11
CA TYR A 289 -4.79 -3.29 17.24
C TYR A 289 -4.10 -3.73 18.53
N ASN A 290 -3.91 -2.78 19.45
CA ASN A 290 -3.25 -3.06 20.71
C ASN A 290 -4.11 -3.99 21.58
N PRO A 291 -3.68 -5.25 21.83
CA PRO A 291 -4.49 -6.20 22.58
C PRO A 291 -4.57 -5.89 24.08
N ASP A 292 -3.78 -4.93 24.58
CA ASP A 292 -3.84 -4.42 25.95
C ASP A 292 -4.83 -3.25 26.12
N ARG A 293 -5.57 -2.89 25.06
CA ARG A 293 -6.66 -1.91 25.09
C ARG A 293 -8.00 -2.59 24.80
N PRO A 294 -9.14 -1.99 25.20
CA PRO A 294 -10.45 -2.46 24.77
C PRO A 294 -10.52 -2.50 23.24
N LEU A 295 -10.79 -3.68 22.70
CA LEU A 295 -10.94 -3.89 21.26
C LEU A 295 -12.40 -3.64 20.84
N PRO A 296 -12.65 -3.07 19.65
CA PRO A 296 -14.01 -2.96 19.10
C PRO A 296 -14.65 -4.33 18.94
N LYS A 297 -15.97 -4.41 19.09
CA LYS A 297 -16.72 -5.69 19.00
C LYS A 297 -16.59 -6.38 17.64
N TRP A 298 -16.47 -5.60 16.57
CA TRP A 298 -16.30 -6.09 15.20
C TRP A 298 -14.88 -6.64 14.93
N TYR A 299 -13.89 -6.30 15.76
CA TYR A 299 -12.49 -6.63 15.52
C TYR A 299 -12.14 -8.02 16.07
N THR A 300 -11.57 -8.87 15.23
CA THR A 300 -11.05 -10.18 15.63
C THR A 300 -9.54 -10.24 15.34
N PRO A 301 -8.67 -10.39 16.35
CA PRO A 301 -7.23 -10.49 16.11
C PRO A 301 -6.88 -11.65 15.17
N VAL A 302 -6.06 -11.38 14.15
CA VAL A 302 -5.54 -12.42 13.24
C VAL A 302 -4.47 -13.27 13.94
N ASP A 303 -3.58 -12.61 14.70
CA ASP A 303 -2.56 -13.25 15.52
C ASP A 303 -2.33 -12.41 16.78
N ILE A 304 -3.01 -12.78 17.86
CA ILE A 304 -2.95 -12.03 19.13
C ILE A 304 -1.55 -12.08 19.78
N GLU A 305 -0.77 -13.13 19.53
CA GLU A 305 0.58 -13.26 20.09
C GLU A 305 1.55 -12.32 19.38
N SER A 306 1.50 -12.29 18.05
CA SER A 306 2.26 -11.34 17.23
C SER A 306 1.87 -9.90 17.53
N ASP A 307 0.57 -9.60 17.64
CA ASP A 307 0.08 -8.25 17.98
C ASP A 307 0.62 -7.83 19.35
N ARG A 308 0.49 -8.69 20.37
CA ARG A 308 1.01 -8.42 21.71
C ARG A 308 2.53 -8.26 21.70
N ALA A 309 3.25 -9.02 20.89
CA ALA A 309 4.71 -8.88 20.77
C ALA A 309 5.09 -7.53 20.16
N MET A 310 4.36 -7.05 19.14
CA MET A 310 4.58 -5.75 18.49
C MET A 310 4.30 -4.56 19.43
N TRP A 311 3.29 -4.67 20.29
CA TRP A 311 2.85 -3.60 21.20
C TRP A 311 3.61 -3.51 22.54
N LYS A 312 4.61 -4.38 22.76
CA LYS A 312 5.49 -4.35 23.93
C LYS A 312 6.51 -3.20 23.95
#